data_AF-A0A2A4GBX0-F1
#
_entry.id   AF-A0A2A4GBX0-F1
#
_cell.length_a   1.000
_cell.length_b   1.000
_cell.length_c   1.000
_cell.angle_alpha   90.00
_cell.angle_beta   90.00
_cell.angle_gamma   90.00
#
_symmetry.space_group_name_H-M   'P 1'
#
loop_
_entity.id
_entity.type
_entity.pdbx_description
1 polymer ?
#
loop_
_entity_poly.entity_id
_entity_poly.type
_entity_poly.pdbx_seq_one_letter_code
_entity_poly.pdbx_strand_id
1 'polypeptide(L)'
;MLLYVRQHLYKNINGIVTLKLPFMNVMCSDILKRIFVKKFIAGVVPSIAMALGALISFSSQASNELTIDGYVTNQTCSATVNGKEGNVVVNLDSVEANKLKEPGSSAGRKLFNIGVKGCVPSDAVQALIVQLQPYNITGPLIPSDTDDIQELIGNRGDAKNVQLRLYRPINEVNVGYPGTVNGGVIMLPPGESSADKELAVEYVSYEGNAGPGSVIGLVQYAVQYY
;
A
#
# COMPACT_ATOMS: atom_id res chain seq x y z
N MET A 1 21.80 9.93 37.23
CA MET A 1 22.62 9.84 36.01
C MET A 1 22.31 11.06 35.17
N LEU A 2 23.08 12.14 35.38
CA LEU A 2 23.02 13.37 34.60
C LEU A 2 23.58 13.11 33.21
N LEU A 3 22.93 13.60 32.14
CA LEU A 3 23.65 14.05 30.95
C LEU A 3 23.03 15.36 30.42
N TYR A 4 23.85 16.37 30.64
CA TYR A 4 23.86 17.76 30.20
C TYR A 4 23.64 17.90 28.68
N VAL A 5 22.63 18.66 28.24
CA VAL A 5 22.59 19.22 26.87
C VAL A 5 22.63 20.73 26.99
N ARG A 6 23.82 21.28 26.72
CA ARG A 6 24.09 22.71 26.76
C ARG A 6 23.63 23.33 25.43
N GLN A 7 22.92 24.44 25.59
CA GLN A 7 22.27 25.28 24.60
C GLN A 7 23.20 25.75 23.47
N HIS A 8 22.65 25.91 22.27
CA HIS A 8 22.91 27.13 21.50
C HIS A 8 21.60 27.81 21.14
N LEU A 9 21.41 28.94 21.84
CA LEU A 9 20.32 29.89 21.69
C LEU A 9 20.29 30.45 20.28
N TYR A 10 19.09 30.46 19.74
CA TYR A 10 18.64 31.27 18.61
C TYR A 10 18.87 32.76 18.96
N LYS A 11 19.66 33.48 18.15
CA LYS A 11 19.68 34.94 18.16
C LYS A 11 19.50 35.47 16.74
N ASN A 12 18.31 36.01 16.56
CA ASN A 12 17.78 36.73 15.41
C ASN A 12 18.55 38.03 15.16
N ILE A 13 19.05 38.27 13.94
CA ILE A 13 19.35 39.61 13.42
C ILE A 13 19.05 39.64 11.90
N ASN A 14 17.92 40.25 11.55
CA ASN A 14 17.58 40.97 10.31
C ASN A 14 17.74 40.28 8.94
N GLY A 15 16.61 40.06 8.24
CA GLY A 15 16.59 40.18 6.77
C GLY A 15 15.59 39.31 6.01
N ILE A 16 14.37 39.84 5.83
CA ILE A 16 13.52 39.72 4.62
C ILE A 16 13.05 38.32 4.19
N VAL A 17 11.73 38.15 4.25
CA VAL A 17 10.93 37.11 3.61
C VAL A 17 10.86 37.35 2.10
N THR A 18 11.10 36.31 1.30
CA THR A 18 10.60 36.23 -0.09
C THR A 18 10.16 34.80 -0.40
N LEU A 19 8.86 34.57 -0.34
CA LEU A 19 8.17 33.40 -0.89
C LEU A 19 8.29 33.44 -2.42
N LYS A 20 8.72 32.33 -3.03
CA LYS A 20 8.58 32.12 -4.47
C LYS A 20 8.03 30.72 -4.73
N LEU A 21 6.70 30.64 -4.86
CA LEU A 21 6.06 29.59 -5.68
C LEU A 21 6.27 29.98 -7.15
N PRO A 22 6.38 29.00 -8.06
CA PRO A 22 5.30 28.91 -9.04
C PRO A 22 4.94 27.47 -9.43
N PHE A 23 3.63 27.27 -9.57
CA PHE A 23 3.02 26.25 -10.40
C PHE A 23 3.19 26.58 -11.90
N MET A 24 3.21 25.50 -12.70
CA MET A 24 2.80 25.39 -14.11
C MET A 24 3.68 26.04 -15.20
N ASN A 25 4.27 25.20 -16.04
CA ASN A 25 3.77 25.06 -17.42
C ASN A 25 4.19 23.73 -18.06
N VAL A 26 3.18 23.06 -18.59
CA VAL A 26 3.19 21.85 -19.41
C VAL A 26 3.38 22.29 -20.87
N MET A 27 4.33 21.66 -21.58
CA MET A 27 4.21 21.14 -22.95
C MET A 27 5.51 21.21 -23.76
N CYS A 28 5.75 20.11 -24.47
CA CYS A 28 6.44 19.99 -25.75
C CYS A 28 7.96 19.74 -25.71
N SER A 29 8.37 18.48 -25.90
CA SER A 29 9.09 18.08 -27.12
C SER A 29 9.70 16.68 -26.95
N ASP A 30 8.94 15.66 -27.32
CA ASP A 30 9.51 14.46 -27.93
C ASP A 30 10.13 14.85 -29.28
N ILE A 31 11.37 14.41 -29.53
CA ILE A 31 12.13 14.30 -30.80
C ILE A 31 13.57 14.69 -30.48
N LEU A 32 14.44 13.70 -30.26
CA LEU A 32 15.89 13.66 -30.61
C LEU A 32 16.60 12.52 -29.87
N LYS A 33 16.23 11.27 -30.18
CA LYS A 33 17.09 10.11 -29.96
C LYS A 33 17.13 9.26 -31.23
N ARG A 34 17.84 9.72 -32.25
CA ARG A 34 18.30 8.87 -33.35
C ARG A 34 19.69 9.30 -33.84
N ILE A 35 20.63 8.36 -33.65
CA ILE A 35 21.71 8.02 -34.59
C ILE A 35 22.80 9.08 -34.74
N PHE A 36 23.97 8.84 -34.12
CA PHE A 36 25.25 8.88 -34.82
C PHE A 36 26.32 8.15 -33.99
N VAL A 37 26.53 6.88 -34.33
CA VAL A 37 27.78 6.16 -34.06
C VAL A 37 28.84 6.82 -34.95
N LYS A 38 29.89 7.40 -34.36
CA LYS A 38 31.07 7.81 -35.13
C LYS A 38 32.36 7.32 -34.46
N LYS A 39 32.94 6.34 -35.14
CA LYS A 39 34.22 5.66 -34.94
C LYS A 39 35.37 6.66 -35.13
N PHE A 40 36.37 6.66 -34.25
CA PHE A 40 37.68 7.26 -34.52
C PHE A 40 38.78 6.35 -33.95
N ILE A 41 39.79 6.07 -34.77
CA ILE A 41 40.95 5.21 -34.50
C ILE A 41 42.21 6.10 -34.49
N ALA A 42 43.24 5.64 -33.75
CA ALA A 42 44.65 6.07 -33.65
C ALA A 42 44.94 6.98 -32.44
N GLY A 43 45.97 6.78 -31.62
CA GLY A 43 47.04 5.78 -31.56
C GLY A 43 48.04 6.13 -30.43
N VAL A 44 48.67 5.09 -29.84
CA VAL A 44 50.00 4.99 -29.18
C VAL A 44 50.36 5.80 -27.89
N VAL A 45 50.97 5.05 -26.96
CA VAL A 45 51.45 5.21 -25.55
C VAL A 45 52.80 5.99 -25.46
N PRO A 46 53.43 6.38 -24.30
CA PRO A 46 53.08 6.42 -22.86
C PRO A 46 53.26 7.80 -22.18
N SER A 47 52.71 8.02 -20.99
CA SER A 47 53.41 8.70 -19.86
C SER A 47 52.55 8.76 -18.60
N ILE A 48 53.21 8.50 -17.49
CA ILE A 48 52.70 8.55 -16.12
C ILE A 48 52.27 9.98 -15.77
N ALA A 49 50.98 10.17 -15.51
CA ALA A 49 50.48 11.28 -14.72
C ALA A 49 49.28 10.77 -13.92
N MET A 50 49.53 10.49 -12.64
CA MET A 50 48.53 10.13 -11.65
C MET A 50 47.64 11.34 -11.43
N ALA A 51 46.61 11.50 -12.27
CA ALA A 51 45.63 12.56 -12.15
C ALA A 51 44.73 12.26 -10.94
N LEU A 52 44.76 13.19 -9.99
CA LEU A 52 44.01 13.23 -8.75
C LEU A 52 42.51 13.13 -9.05
N GLY A 53 41.98 11.90 -9.06
CA GLY A 53 40.56 11.63 -9.18
C GLY A 53 39.87 12.07 -7.89
N ALA A 54 39.33 13.29 -7.89
CA ALA A 54 38.45 13.76 -6.83
C ALA A 54 37.29 12.76 -6.68
N LEU A 55 37.29 12.01 -5.59
CA LEU A 55 36.15 11.21 -5.16
C LEU A 55 35.03 12.19 -4.83
N ILE A 56 34.14 12.41 -5.79
CA ILE A 56 32.85 13.03 -5.54
C ILE A 56 32.05 12.00 -4.76
N SER A 57 32.16 12.05 -3.44
CA SER A 57 31.29 11.29 -2.55
C SER A 57 29.89 11.86 -2.72
N PHE A 58 29.07 11.20 -3.53
CA PHE A 58 27.62 11.40 -3.49
C PHE A 58 27.14 10.88 -2.13
N SER A 59 27.06 11.76 -1.14
CA SER A 59 26.29 11.46 0.06
C SER A 59 24.82 11.40 -0.37
N SER A 60 24.31 10.19 -0.59
CA SER A 60 22.87 9.94 -0.65
C SER A 60 22.30 10.38 0.70
N GLN A 61 21.63 11.54 0.71
CA GLN A 61 20.86 11.96 1.86
C GLN A 61 19.58 11.15 1.82
N ALA A 62 19.49 10.11 2.65
CA ALA A 62 18.23 9.42 2.89
C ALA A 62 17.26 10.43 3.52
N SER A 63 16.22 10.82 2.79
CA SER A 63 15.12 11.61 3.33
C SER A 63 14.27 10.69 4.19
N ASN A 64 14.54 10.67 5.49
CA ASN A 64 13.72 9.95 6.45
C ASN A 64 12.53 10.84 6.83
N GLU A 65 11.36 10.60 6.23
CA GLU A 65 10.12 11.32 6.54
C GLU A 65 9.15 10.40 7.27
N LEU A 66 8.61 10.87 8.39
CA LEU A 66 7.52 10.23 9.13
C LEU A 66 6.26 11.05 8.90
N THR A 67 5.29 10.48 8.21
CA THR A 67 3.96 11.08 8.03
C THR A 67 3.00 10.50 9.06
N ILE A 68 2.31 11.37 9.80
CA ILE A 68 1.25 11.00 10.73
C ILE A 68 -0.02 11.70 10.27
N ASP A 69 -0.97 10.91 9.77
CA ASP A 69 -2.26 11.39 9.30
C ASP A 69 -3.38 10.99 10.26
N GLY A 70 -4.33 11.89 10.46
CA GLY A 70 -5.50 11.66 11.30
C GLY A 70 -6.62 12.63 10.97
N TYR A 71 -7.86 12.20 11.19
CA TYR A 71 -9.06 12.99 10.96
C TYR A 71 -9.81 13.18 12.28
N VAL A 72 -10.43 14.36 12.43
CA VAL A 72 -11.32 14.67 13.56
C VAL A 72 -12.73 14.81 13.00
N THR A 73 -13.67 14.02 13.50
CA THR A 73 -15.05 13.99 13.03
C THR A 73 -16.03 13.91 14.20
N ASN A 74 -17.28 14.28 13.94
CA ASN A 74 -18.40 14.05 14.84
C ASN A 74 -19.11 12.70 14.55
N GLN A 75 -18.68 11.96 13.53
CA GLN A 75 -19.19 10.63 13.23
C GLN A 75 -18.58 9.58 14.15
N THR A 76 -19.43 8.78 14.77
CA THR A 76 -19.02 7.61 15.56
C THR A 76 -19.70 6.39 14.97
N CYS A 77 -18.92 5.51 14.36
CA CYS A 77 -19.39 4.26 13.82
C CYS A 77 -18.53 3.12 14.35
N SER A 78 -19.13 1.98 14.64
CA SER A 78 -18.38 0.75 14.84
C SER A 78 -18.18 0.04 13.51
N ALA A 79 -16.93 -0.27 13.17
CA ALA A 79 -16.64 -1.14 12.04
C ALA A 79 -17.11 -2.56 12.34
N THR A 80 -17.67 -3.23 11.33
CA THR A 80 -18.22 -4.58 11.45
C THR A 80 -17.77 -5.47 10.30
N VAL A 81 -17.66 -6.77 10.59
CA VAL A 81 -17.51 -7.83 9.59
C VAL A 81 -18.65 -8.81 9.77
N ASN A 82 -19.44 -9.02 8.72
CA ASN A 82 -20.70 -9.78 8.76
C ASN A 82 -21.62 -9.32 9.91
N GLY A 83 -21.72 -8.00 10.11
CA GLY A 83 -22.54 -7.36 11.15
C GLY A 83 -22.00 -7.47 12.59
N LYS A 84 -20.84 -8.11 12.81
CA LYS A 84 -20.21 -8.29 14.13
C LYS A 84 -19.05 -7.34 14.32
N GLU A 85 -18.86 -6.85 15.55
CA GLU A 85 -17.74 -5.98 15.94
C GLU A 85 -16.56 -6.78 16.50
N GLY A 86 -15.39 -6.14 16.52
CA GLY A 86 -14.19 -6.67 17.19
C GLY A 86 -13.49 -7.75 16.37
N ASN A 87 -12.99 -8.78 17.05
CA ASN A 87 -12.27 -9.87 16.40
C ASN A 87 -13.26 -10.84 15.77
N VAL A 88 -13.39 -10.77 14.44
CA VAL A 88 -14.30 -11.60 13.65
C VAL A 88 -13.50 -12.58 12.80
N VAL A 89 -13.99 -13.82 12.69
CA VAL A 89 -13.40 -14.86 11.85
C VAL A 89 -14.29 -15.09 10.62
N VAL A 90 -13.70 -14.99 9.43
CA VAL A 90 -14.31 -15.43 8.17
C VAL A 90 -13.76 -16.82 7.84
N ASN A 91 -14.57 -17.86 8.05
CA ASN A 91 -14.16 -19.24 7.77
C ASN A 91 -14.31 -19.54 6.27
N LEU A 92 -13.23 -19.80 5.56
CA LEU A 92 -13.31 -20.34 4.19
C LEU A 92 -13.63 -21.83 4.23
N ASP A 93 -14.30 -22.30 3.18
CA ASP A 93 -14.58 -23.72 3.02
C ASP A 93 -13.33 -24.44 2.51
N SER A 94 -13.13 -25.70 2.91
CA SER A 94 -11.94 -26.45 2.48
C SER A 94 -11.95 -26.68 0.97
N VAL A 95 -10.76 -26.57 0.35
CA VAL A 95 -10.55 -26.86 -1.07
C VAL A 95 -9.53 -27.98 -1.23
N GLU A 96 -9.70 -28.76 -2.29
CA GLU A 96 -8.72 -29.79 -2.66
C GLU A 96 -7.43 -29.14 -3.14
N ALA A 97 -6.28 -29.61 -2.64
CA ALA A 97 -4.95 -29.12 -3.04
C ALA A 97 -4.72 -29.19 -4.57
N ASN A 98 -5.35 -30.15 -5.26
CA ASN A 98 -5.29 -30.27 -6.71
C ASN A 98 -5.82 -29.04 -7.46
N LYS A 99 -6.75 -28.28 -6.87
CA LYS A 99 -7.25 -27.01 -7.44
C LYS A 99 -6.23 -25.89 -7.38
N LEU A 100 -5.17 -26.08 -6.59
CA LEU A 100 -4.11 -25.11 -6.31
C LEU A 100 -2.72 -25.63 -6.76
N LYS A 101 -2.71 -26.51 -7.77
CA LYS A 101 -1.47 -27.15 -8.25
C LYS A 101 -0.66 -26.26 -9.18
N GLU A 102 -1.33 -25.49 -10.03
CA GLU A 102 -0.64 -24.63 -11.01
C GLU A 102 -0.19 -23.31 -10.36
N PRO A 103 0.97 -22.75 -10.74
CA PRO A 103 1.36 -21.41 -10.31
C PRO A 103 0.28 -20.37 -10.64
N GLY A 104 -0.03 -19.51 -9.66
CA GLY A 104 -1.05 -18.47 -9.76
C GLY A 104 -2.50 -18.96 -9.63
N SER A 105 -2.74 -20.27 -9.47
CA SER A 105 -4.10 -20.79 -9.31
C SER A 105 -4.77 -20.31 -8.02
N SER A 106 -6.10 -20.13 -8.07
CA SER A 106 -6.91 -19.74 -6.92
C SER A 106 -8.17 -20.61 -6.79
N ALA A 107 -8.70 -20.70 -5.57
CA ALA A 107 -9.88 -21.50 -5.27
C ALA A 107 -10.59 -21.03 -4.00
N GLY A 108 -11.83 -21.49 -3.80
CA GLY A 108 -12.54 -21.31 -2.53
C GLY A 108 -12.93 -19.87 -2.22
N ARG A 109 -13.20 -19.08 -3.26
CA ARG A 109 -13.65 -17.69 -3.10
C ARG A 109 -14.92 -17.63 -2.24
N LYS A 110 -14.87 -16.84 -1.18
CA LYS A 110 -15.97 -16.65 -0.23
C LYS A 110 -16.25 -15.17 -0.05
N LEU A 111 -17.52 -14.80 -0.19
CA LEU A 111 -18.01 -13.46 0.04
C LEU A 111 -18.22 -13.21 1.53
N PHE A 112 -17.96 -11.99 1.97
CA PHE A 112 -18.26 -11.49 3.31
C PHE A 112 -18.50 -9.98 3.25
N ASN A 113 -19.24 -9.46 4.22
CA ASN A 113 -19.57 -8.04 4.27
C ASN A 113 -18.67 -7.34 5.28
N ILE A 114 -18.14 -6.19 4.88
CA ILE A 114 -17.52 -5.22 5.80
C ILE A 114 -18.41 -3.99 5.83
N GLY A 115 -18.70 -3.49 7.02
CA GLY A 115 -19.68 -2.43 7.19
C GLY A 115 -19.45 -1.59 8.42
N VAL A 116 -20.43 -0.76 8.70
CA VAL A 116 -20.52 0.08 9.88
C VAL A 116 -21.88 -0.06 10.54
N LYS A 117 -21.93 0.13 11.86
CA LYS A 117 -23.18 0.28 12.60
C LYS A 117 -23.08 1.35 13.68
N GLY A 118 -24.23 1.83 14.13
CA GLY A 118 -24.31 2.83 15.19
C GLY A 118 -23.81 4.21 14.76
N CYS A 119 -23.77 4.47 13.46
CA CYS A 119 -23.38 5.77 12.90
C CYS A 119 -24.39 6.84 13.28
N VAL A 120 -23.91 8.08 13.42
CA VAL A 120 -24.77 9.24 13.61
C VAL A 120 -25.44 9.56 12.26
N PRO A 121 -26.79 9.49 12.17
CA PRO A 121 -27.48 9.79 10.92
C PRO A 121 -27.16 11.20 10.41
N SER A 122 -27.10 11.34 9.10
CA SER A 122 -26.88 12.62 8.40
C SER A 122 -27.95 12.82 7.34
N ASP A 123 -28.25 14.08 7.01
CA ASP A 123 -29.17 14.42 5.91
C ASP A 123 -28.52 14.24 4.52
N ALA A 124 -27.21 13.99 4.48
CA ALA A 124 -26.45 13.73 3.27
C ALA A 124 -25.86 12.32 3.27
N VAL A 125 -25.58 11.79 2.07
CA VAL A 125 -24.85 10.54 1.90
C VAL A 125 -23.43 10.71 2.45
N GLN A 126 -22.95 9.72 3.19
CA GLN A 126 -21.61 9.73 3.77
C GLN A 126 -20.76 8.63 3.11
N ALA A 127 -19.56 9.01 2.66
CA ALA A 127 -18.58 8.08 2.08
C ALA A 127 -17.56 7.69 3.15
N LEU A 128 -17.51 6.40 3.48
CA LEU A 128 -16.66 5.85 4.52
C LEU A 128 -15.60 4.95 3.88
N ILE A 129 -14.31 5.26 4.07
CA ILE A 129 -13.20 4.54 3.44
C ILE A 129 -12.84 3.30 4.27
N VAL A 130 -12.80 2.14 3.63
CA VAL A 130 -12.36 0.89 4.25
C VAL A 130 -10.87 0.69 4.02
N GLN A 131 -10.12 0.56 5.11
CA GLN A 131 -8.70 0.22 5.10
C GLN A 131 -8.47 -1.17 5.66
N LEU A 132 -7.64 -1.94 4.96
CA LEU A 132 -7.29 -3.31 5.29
C LEU A 132 -5.77 -3.41 5.38
N GLN A 133 -5.27 -3.87 6.52
CA GLN A 133 -3.84 -4.01 6.77
C GLN A 133 -3.53 -5.44 7.22
N PRO A 134 -3.05 -6.31 6.31
CA PRO A 134 -2.56 -7.62 6.68
C PRO A 134 -1.34 -7.50 7.60
N TYR A 135 -1.26 -8.42 8.56
CA TYR A 135 -0.12 -8.53 9.46
C TYR A 135 1.14 -9.03 8.74
N ASN A 136 0.94 -9.79 7.65
CA ASN A 136 2.02 -10.26 6.80
C ASN A 136 1.56 -10.23 5.34
N ILE A 137 2.33 -9.52 4.52
CA ILE A 137 2.12 -9.37 3.08
C ILE A 137 3.25 -10.14 2.37
N THR A 138 2.91 -10.82 1.28
CA THR A 138 3.80 -11.73 0.54
C THR A 138 3.53 -11.60 -0.97
N GLY A 139 4.27 -12.38 -1.77
CA GLY A 139 4.13 -12.39 -3.23
C GLY A 139 5.03 -11.36 -3.91
N PRO A 140 4.94 -11.26 -5.25
CA PRO A 140 5.74 -10.32 -6.02
C PRO A 140 5.27 -8.89 -5.80
N LEU A 141 6.20 -7.94 -5.91
CA LEU A 141 5.86 -6.52 -6.06
C LEU A 141 5.28 -6.30 -7.46
N ILE A 142 4.18 -5.56 -7.51
CA ILE A 142 3.46 -5.17 -8.72
C ILE A 142 3.62 -3.66 -8.83
N PRO A 143 4.29 -3.15 -9.87
CA PRO A 143 4.43 -1.72 -10.09
C PRO A 143 3.07 -1.02 -10.22
N SER A 144 2.92 0.13 -9.58
CA SER A 144 1.74 0.99 -9.75
C SER A 144 2.15 2.45 -9.91
N ASP A 145 1.20 3.31 -10.30
CA ASP A 145 1.45 4.73 -10.54
C ASP A 145 1.79 5.52 -9.25
N THR A 146 1.40 5.00 -8.08
CA THR A 146 1.65 5.67 -6.78
C THR A 146 2.77 4.98 -6.02
N ASP A 147 2.59 3.71 -5.68
CA ASP A 147 3.52 2.90 -4.90
C ASP A 147 3.48 1.46 -5.40
N ASP A 148 4.61 0.75 -5.40
CA ASP A 148 4.60 -0.69 -5.69
C ASP A 148 3.74 -1.42 -4.65
N ILE A 149 2.86 -2.31 -5.11
CA ILE A 149 1.91 -3.04 -4.27
C ILE A 149 2.17 -4.55 -4.28
N GLN A 150 1.66 -5.23 -3.27
CA GLN A 150 1.51 -6.69 -3.23
C GLN A 150 0.06 -7.04 -2.92
N GLU A 151 -0.40 -8.24 -3.28
CA GLU A 151 -1.81 -8.64 -3.14
C GLU A 151 -2.04 -9.86 -2.25
N LEU A 152 -0.97 -10.53 -1.81
CA LEU A 152 -1.08 -11.79 -1.10
C LEU A 152 -0.85 -11.63 0.40
N ILE A 153 -1.76 -12.18 1.18
CA ILE A 153 -1.69 -12.28 2.62
C ILE A 153 -0.98 -13.60 2.96
N GLY A 154 0.13 -13.50 3.69
CA GLY A 154 0.93 -14.67 4.02
C GLY A 154 0.20 -15.65 4.94
N ASN A 155 0.40 -16.94 4.68
CA ASN A 155 -0.16 -18.01 5.51
C ASN A 155 0.61 -18.17 6.82
N ARG A 156 -0.09 -18.09 7.96
CA ARG A 156 0.45 -18.38 9.31
C ARG A 156 0.11 -19.79 9.83
N GLY A 157 -0.63 -20.58 9.05
CA GLY A 157 -0.87 -21.99 9.28
C GLY A 157 0.28 -22.87 8.78
N ASP A 158 0.01 -24.16 8.60
CA ASP A 158 1.01 -25.18 8.25
C ASP A 158 0.98 -25.60 6.76
N ALA A 159 -0.08 -25.27 6.00
CA ALA A 159 -0.13 -25.53 4.57
C ALA A 159 0.98 -24.80 3.81
N LYS A 160 1.62 -25.49 2.86
CA LYS A 160 2.71 -24.95 2.03
C LYS A 160 2.19 -24.39 0.72
N ASN A 161 2.92 -23.41 0.18
CA ASN A 161 2.69 -22.79 -1.13
C ASN A 161 1.25 -22.30 -1.34
N VAL A 162 0.63 -21.80 -0.29
CA VAL A 162 -0.71 -21.22 -0.33
C VAL A 162 -0.73 -19.94 0.49
N GLN A 163 -1.40 -18.93 -0.05
CA GLN A 163 -1.64 -17.63 0.53
C GLN A 163 -3.15 -17.34 0.49
N LEU A 164 -3.54 -16.21 1.05
CA LEU A 164 -4.88 -15.66 0.89
C LEU A 164 -4.83 -14.38 0.06
N ARG A 165 -5.91 -14.10 -0.67
CA ARG A 165 -6.08 -12.83 -1.38
C ARG A 165 -7.45 -12.26 -1.08
N LEU A 166 -7.49 -10.96 -0.80
CA LEU A 166 -8.75 -10.22 -0.73
C LEU A 166 -9.08 -9.64 -2.10
N TYR A 167 -10.38 -9.55 -2.38
CA TYR A 167 -10.92 -9.16 -3.68
C TYR A 167 -12.14 -8.26 -3.49
N ARG A 168 -12.32 -7.30 -4.39
CA ARG A 168 -13.49 -6.42 -4.45
C ARG A 168 -14.39 -6.87 -5.60
N PRO A 169 -15.53 -7.55 -5.33
CA PRO A 169 -16.42 -8.05 -6.37
C PRO A 169 -16.94 -6.94 -7.29
N ILE A 170 -17.36 -5.81 -6.72
CA ILE A 170 -17.99 -4.71 -7.47
C ILE A 170 -17.15 -4.14 -8.61
N ASN A 171 -15.82 -4.16 -8.47
CA ASN A 171 -14.89 -3.64 -9.48
C ASN A 171 -14.02 -4.74 -10.07
N GLU A 172 -14.23 -5.99 -9.66
CA GLU A 172 -13.43 -7.15 -10.02
C GLU A 172 -11.91 -7.01 -9.79
N VAL A 173 -11.51 -6.28 -8.74
CA VAL A 173 -10.10 -5.92 -8.48
C VAL A 173 -9.58 -6.60 -7.20
N ASN A 174 -8.35 -7.10 -7.26
CA ASN A 174 -7.62 -7.59 -6.09
C ASN A 174 -7.28 -6.45 -5.13
N VAL A 175 -7.27 -6.73 -3.83
CA VAL A 175 -6.86 -5.76 -2.82
C VAL A 175 -5.33 -5.73 -2.74
N GLY A 176 -4.75 -4.58 -3.09
CA GLY A 176 -3.32 -4.31 -3.00
C GLY A 176 -2.90 -3.64 -1.68
N TYR A 177 -1.63 -3.83 -1.31
CA TYR A 177 -0.99 -3.29 -0.12
C TYR A 177 0.44 -2.77 -0.43
N PRO A 178 0.85 -1.61 0.12
CA PRO A 178 0.02 -0.68 0.87
C PRO A 178 -1.09 -0.06 -0.02
N GLY A 179 -2.14 0.49 0.59
CA GLY A 179 -3.20 1.14 -0.18
C GLY A 179 -4.23 1.83 0.71
N THR A 180 -4.45 3.12 0.48
CA THR A 180 -5.25 4.00 1.35
C THR A 180 -6.76 3.75 1.26
N VAL A 181 -7.26 3.18 0.16
CA VAL A 181 -8.69 2.89 -0.11
C VAL A 181 -8.85 1.44 -0.56
N ASN A 182 -8.00 0.55 -0.07
CA ASN A 182 -7.89 -0.80 -0.59
C ASN A 182 -9.11 -1.69 -0.30
N GLY A 183 -9.85 -1.44 0.78
CA GLY A 183 -11.14 -2.09 1.05
C GLY A 183 -12.31 -1.51 0.25
N GLY A 184 -12.12 -0.37 -0.43
CA GLY A 184 -13.15 0.40 -1.13
C GLY A 184 -13.88 1.39 -0.22
N VAL A 185 -15.07 1.84 -0.66
CA VAL A 185 -15.88 2.83 0.03
C VAL A 185 -17.24 2.23 0.40
N ILE A 186 -17.68 2.42 1.65
CA ILE A 186 -19.05 2.17 2.10
C ILE A 186 -19.82 3.47 1.91
N MET A 187 -20.96 3.39 1.22
CA MET A 187 -21.88 4.52 1.07
C MET A 187 -22.98 4.39 2.12
N LEU A 188 -22.97 5.26 3.13
CA LEU A 188 -24.01 5.33 4.14
C LEU A 188 -25.11 6.30 3.67
N PRO A 189 -26.33 5.82 3.38
CA PRO A 189 -27.41 6.67 2.88
C PRO A 189 -27.86 7.73 3.90
N PRO A 190 -28.52 8.81 3.44
CA PRO A 190 -29.14 9.79 4.34
C PRO A 190 -30.10 9.12 5.33
N GLY A 191 -30.06 9.54 6.60
CA GLY A 191 -30.91 9.04 7.67
C GLY A 191 -30.53 7.67 8.23
N GLU A 192 -29.59 6.95 7.60
CA GLU A 192 -29.20 5.61 8.04
C GLU A 192 -28.11 5.63 9.11
N SER A 193 -28.09 4.58 9.93
CA SER A 193 -27.08 4.37 10.99
C SER A 193 -26.17 3.16 10.75
N SER A 194 -26.39 2.44 9.64
CA SER A 194 -25.60 1.29 9.24
C SER A 194 -25.58 1.14 7.72
N ALA A 195 -24.45 0.70 7.20
CA ALA A 195 -24.28 0.33 5.81
C ALA A 195 -23.13 -0.65 5.69
N ASP A 196 -23.15 -1.47 4.65
CA ASP A 196 -22.10 -2.44 4.38
C ASP A 196 -21.77 -2.53 2.89
N LYS A 197 -20.63 -3.15 2.62
CA LYS A 197 -20.21 -3.53 1.28
C LYS A 197 -19.65 -4.93 1.28
N GLU A 198 -19.73 -5.57 0.13
CA GLU A 198 -19.16 -6.90 -0.07
C GLU A 198 -17.66 -6.84 -0.38
N LEU A 199 -16.95 -7.84 0.14
CA LEU A 199 -15.60 -8.23 -0.20
C LEU A 199 -15.56 -9.75 -0.39
N ALA A 200 -14.51 -10.24 -1.03
CA ALA A 200 -14.25 -11.66 -1.09
C ALA A 200 -12.85 -11.98 -0.58
N VAL A 201 -12.68 -13.22 -0.12
CA VAL A 201 -11.40 -13.81 0.21
C VAL A 201 -11.28 -15.16 -0.50
N GLU A 202 -10.11 -15.50 -1.00
CA GLU A 202 -9.84 -16.78 -1.67
C GLU A 202 -8.44 -17.30 -1.35
N TYR A 203 -8.25 -18.61 -1.54
CA TYR A 203 -6.93 -19.22 -1.53
C TYR A 203 -6.21 -18.94 -2.84
N VAL A 204 -4.91 -18.69 -2.77
CA VAL A 204 -4.04 -18.51 -3.95
C VAL A 204 -2.77 -19.33 -3.75
N SER A 205 -2.32 -20.06 -4.77
CA SER A 205 -1.01 -20.69 -4.80
C SER A 205 -0.12 -19.97 -5.80
N TYR A 206 0.62 -18.96 -5.33
CA TYR A 206 1.46 -18.16 -6.23
C TYR A 206 2.54 -19.01 -6.92
N GLU A 207 3.25 -19.82 -6.14
CA GLU A 207 4.34 -20.69 -6.64
C GLU A 207 3.82 -22.01 -7.23
N GLY A 208 2.54 -22.33 -7.02
CA GLY A 208 1.95 -23.62 -7.36
C GLY A 208 2.26 -24.71 -6.33
N ASN A 209 1.74 -25.91 -6.59
CA ASN A 209 1.90 -27.10 -5.76
C ASN A 209 1.54 -26.86 -4.28
N ALA A 210 0.38 -26.26 -4.02
CA ALA A 210 -0.11 -26.10 -2.66
C ALA A 210 -0.17 -27.45 -1.92
N GLY A 211 0.31 -27.47 -0.68
CA GLY A 211 0.26 -28.63 0.20
C GLY A 211 -0.99 -28.63 1.09
N PRO A 212 -1.41 -29.80 1.62
CA PRO A 212 -2.49 -29.86 2.60
C PRO A 212 -2.08 -29.17 3.91
N GLY A 213 -3.07 -28.63 4.62
CA GLY A 213 -2.90 -28.00 5.92
C GLY A 213 -3.88 -26.86 6.15
N SER A 214 -3.68 -26.19 7.27
CA SER A 214 -4.34 -24.96 7.68
C SER A 214 -3.79 -23.74 6.94
N VAL A 215 -4.69 -22.83 6.60
CA VAL A 215 -4.37 -21.52 6.06
C VAL A 215 -4.98 -20.45 6.96
N ILE A 216 -4.15 -19.60 7.54
CA ILE A 216 -4.58 -18.56 8.48
C ILE A 216 -3.99 -17.22 8.05
N GLY A 217 -4.86 -16.27 7.71
CA GLY A 217 -4.52 -14.87 7.48
C GLY A 217 -4.98 -13.99 8.63
N LEU A 218 -4.22 -12.94 8.93
CA LEU A 218 -4.58 -11.94 9.93
C LEU A 218 -4.56 -10.55 9.28
N VAL A 219 -5.70 -9.87 9.33
CA VAL A 219 -5.92 -8.57 8.70
C VAL A 219 -6.57 -7.64 9.72
N GLN A 220 -5.93 -6.51 9.98
CA GLN A 220 -6.54 -5.40 10.70
C GLN A 220 -7.44 -4.64 9.73
N TYR A 221 -8.58 -4.17 10.20
CA TYR A 221 -9.51 -3.38 9.41
C TYR A 221 -9.87 -2.10 10.15
N ALA A 222 -10.01 -1.01 9.41
CA ALA A 222 -10.48 0.27 9.90
C ALA A 222 -11.45 0.87 8.89
N VAL A 223 -12.37 1.68 9.39
CA VAL A 223 -13.25 2.51 8.56
C VAL A 223 -12.96 3.97 8.90
N GLN A 224 -12.50 4.72 7.92
CA GLN A 224 -12.25 6.16 8.03
C GLN A 224 -13.46 6.93 7.52
N TYR A 225 -13.70 8.07 8.12
CA TYR A 225 -14.83 8.94 7.84
C TYR A 225 -14.35 10.39 7.80
N TYR A 226 -14.97 11.17 6.91
CA TYR A 226 -14.68 12.58 6.65
C TYR A 226 -15.84 13.45 7.11
#